data_AF-A0ABD3YEM5-F1
#
_entry.id   AF-A0ABD3YEM5-F1
#
_cell.length_a   1.000
_cell.length_b   1.000
_cell.length_c   1.000
_cell.angle_alpha   90.00
_cell.angle_beta   90.00
_cell.angle_gamma   90.00
#
_symmetry.space_group_name_H-M   'P 1'
#
loop_
_entity.id
_entity.type
_entity.pdbx_description
1 polymer ?
#
loop_
_entity_poly.entity_id
_entity_poly.type
_entity_poly.pdbx_seq_one_letter_code
_entity_poly.pdbx_strand_id
1 'polypeptide(L)' 'MYSAVSKTNINLPKGQCSHALRHTFTSHFMMNGGNILLLQQIFGYAKIEQTMVYAHFALSHLEDAIRLGPKIGF' A
#
# COMPACT_ATOMS: atom_id res chain seq x y z
N MET A 1 18.24 6.31 -19.46
CA MET A 1 17.45 5.82 -18.31
C MET A 1 15.95 5.54 -18.62
N TYR A 2 15.51 5.50 -19.89
CA TYR A 2 14.10 5.24 -20.26
C TYR A 2 13.85 4.00 -21.15
N SER A 3 14.82 3.08 -21.29
CA SER A 3 14.77 2.04 -22.33
C SER A 3 13.76 0.91 -22.08
N ALA A 4 13.46 0.57 -20.83
CA ALA A 4 12.54 -0.53 -20.53
C ALA A 4 11.08 -0.09 -20.67
N VAL A 5 10.70 1.04 -20.05
CA VAL A 5 9.33 1.57 -20.13
C VAL A 5 8.95 1.92 -21.57
N SER A 6 9.88 2.44 -22.38
CA SER A 6 9.63 2.75 -23.81
C SER A 6 9.38 1.51 -24.69
N LYS A 7 9.68 0.30 -24.20
CA LYS A 7 9.38 -0.97 -24.88
C LYS A 7 8.06 -1.58 -24.44
N THR A 8 7.33 -0.92 -23.54
CA THR A 8 6.04 -1.37 -23.00
C THR A 8 4.93 -0.43 -23.45
N ASN A 9 3.67 -0.89 -23.35
CA ASN A 9 2.50 -0.05 -23.58
C ASN A 9 2.03 0.68 -22.30
N ILE A 10 2.95 0.98 -21.38
CA ILE A 10 2.64 1.58 -20.09
C ILE A 10 2.73 3.10 -20.21
N ASN A 11 1.62 3.79 -20.01
CA ASN A 11 1.57 5.25 -19.96
C ASN A 11 1.71 5.74 -18.52
N LEU A 12 2.75 6.53 -18.23
CA LEU A 12 3.02 7.08 -16.89
C LEU A 12 2.96 8.60 -16.90
N PRO A 13 2.43 9.23 -15.84
CA PRO A 13 2.52 10.68 -15.67
C PRO A 13 3.98 11.15 -15.66
N LYS A 14 4.22 12.37 -16.14
CA LYS A 14 5.56 12.96 -16.19
C LYS A 14 6.19 12.97 -14.78
N GLY A 15 7.40 12.45 -14.66
CA GLY A 15 8.15 12.38 -13.40
C GLY A 15 7.83 11.19 -12.50
N GLN A 16 6.86 10.32 -12.85
CA GLN A 16 6.49 9.17 -12.01
C GLN A 16 7.32 7.91 -12.26
N CYS A 17 8.14 7.87 -13.32
CA CYS A 17 8.94 6.69 -13.67
C CYS A 17 9.86 6.22 -12.52
N SER A 18 10.45 7.15 -11.76
CA SER A 18 11.29 6.85 -10.60
C SER A 18 10.54 6.25 -9.41
N HIS A 19 9.22 6.45 -9.34
CA HIS A 19 8.37 6.01 -8.23
C HIS A 19 7.36 4.94 -8.60
N ALA A 20 7.19 4.63 -9.89
CA ALA A 20 6.18 3.69 -10.38
C ALA A 20 6.26 2.34 -9.66
N LEU A 21 7.45 1.72 -9.60
CA LEU A 21 7.65 0.43 -8.93
C LEU A 21 7.38 0.50 -7.42
N ARG A 22 7.69 1.64 -6.80
CA ARG A 22 7.43 1.86 -5.39
C ARG A 22 5.93 1.91 -5.12
N HIS A 23 5.18 2.64 -5.96
CA HIS A 23 3.72 2.68 -5.91
C HIS A 23 3.12 1.29 -6.13
N THR A 24 3.64 0.54 -7.11
CA THR A 24 3.21 -0.86 -7.35
C THR A 24 3.42 -1.73 -6.11
N PHE A 25 4.60 -1.69 -5.49
CA PHE A 25 4.84 -2.45 -4.27
C PHE A 25 3.87 -2.06 -3.14
N THR A 26 3.71 -0.77 -2.86
CA THR A 26 2.84 -0.30 -1.77
C THR A 26 1.37 -0.69 -2.00
N SER A 27 0.87 -0.56 -3.23
CA SER A 27 -0.51 -0.95 -3.56
C SER A 27 -0.71 -2.45 -3.36
N HIS A 28 0.17 -3.28 -3.92
CA HIS A 28 0.06 -4.73 -3.77
C HIS A 28 0.25 -5.20 -2.32
N PHE A 29 1.14 -4.56 -1.56
CA PHE A 29 1.31 -4.86 -0.14
C PHE A 29 0.01 -4.65 0.63
N MET A 30 -0.67 -3.52 0.40
CA MET A 30 -1.96 -3.22 1.06
C MET A 30 -3.10 -4.13 0.57
N MET A 31 -3.18 -4.39 -0.75
CA MET A 31 -4.16 -5.31 -1.33
C MET A 31 -4.05 -6.74 -0.76
N ASN A 32 -2.84 -7.16 -0.40
CA ASN A 32 -2.58 -8.48 0.18
C ASN A 32 -2.80 -8.53 1.71
N GLY A 33 -3.47 -7.54 2.31
CA GLY A 33 -3.74 -7.48 3.74
C GLY A 33 -2.54 -7.03 4.59
N GLY A 34 -1.58 -6.35 3.97
CA GLY A 34 -0.41 -5.82 4.67
C GLY A 34 -0.77 -4.78 5.74
N ASN A 35 -0.01 -4.77 6.83
CA ASN A 35 -0.19 -3.79 7.91
C ASN A 35 0.35 -2.42 7.51
N ILE A 36 -0.51 -1.39 7.52
CA ILE A 36 -0.15 -0.04 7.10
C ILE A 36 0.96 0.60 7.95
N LEU A 37 1.06 0.25 9.23
CA LEU A 37 2.14 0.73 10.12
C LEU A 37 3.48 0.07 9.76
N LEU A 38 3.45 -1.22 9.39
CA LEU A 38 4.65 -1.90 8.89
C LEU A 38 5.10 -1.30 7.56
N LEU A 39 4.16 -0.97 6.68
CA LEU A 39 4.46 -0.31 5.42
C LEU A 39 5.16 1.05 5.63
N GLN A 40 4.72 1.84 6.63
CA GLN A 40 5.39 3.08 7.02
C GLN A 40 6.85 2.83 7.43
N GLN A 41 7.10 1.79 8.24
CA GLN A 41 8.42 1.43 8.74
C GLN A 41 9.35 0.94 7.61
N ILE A 42 8.84 0.09 6.70
CA ILE A 42 9.59 -0.40 5.52
C ILE A 42 10.16 0.77 4.71
N PHE A 43 9.40 1.86 4.60
CA PHE A 43 9.80 3.04 3.85
C PHE A 43 10.48 4.13 4.68
N GLY A 44 10.61 3.95 5.99
CA GLY A 44 11.24 4.93 6.89
C GLY A 44 10.50 6.28 6.92
N TYR A 45 9.18 6.27 6.74
CA TYR A 45 8.39 7.50 6.71
C TYR A 45 8.21 8.09 8.10
N ALA A 46 8.56 9.37 8.23
CA ALA A 46 8.47 10.12 9.47
C ALA A 46 7.02 10.31 9.93
N LYS A 47 6.08 10.41 8.98
CA LYS A 47 4.67 10.59 9.29
C LYS A 47 3.79 9.58 8.57
N ILE A 48 2.72 9.14 9.23
CA ILE A 48 1.81 8.11 8.71
C ILE A 48 1.05 8.58 7.47
N GLU A 49 0.79 9.88 7.33
CA GLU A 49 0.04 10.47 6.21
C GLU A 49 0.69 10.17 4.86
N GLN A 50 2.01 9.98 4.83
CA GLN A 50 2.74 9.58 3.62
C GLN A 50 2.35 8.17 3.14
N THR A 51 1.92 7.31 4.07
CA THR A 51 1.48 5.93 3.80
C THR A 51 -0.04 5.86 3.61
N MET A 52 -0.80 6.78 4.21
CA MET A 52 -2.27 6.81 4.14
C MET A 52 -2.82 6.94 2.72
N VAL A 53 -2.04 7.45 1.77
CA VAL A 53 -2.42 7.47 0.34
C VAL A 53 -2.73 6.06 -0.21
N TYR A 54 -2.26 4.99 0.44
CA TYR A 54 -2.52 3.59 0.05
C TYR A 54 -3.59 2.90 0.90
N ALA A 55 -4.18 3.57 1.90
CA ALA A 55 -5.15 2.96 2.81
C ALA A 55 -6.39 2.42 2.09
N HIS A 56 -6.78 3.05 0.97
CA HIS A 56 -7.92 2.62 0.16
C HIS A 56 -7.71 1.28 -0.56
N PHE A 57 -6.48 0.75 -0.59
CA PHE A 57 -6.19 -0.59 -1.10
C PHE A 57 -6.33 -1.70 -0.04
N ALA A 58 -6.51 -1.34 1.23
CA ALA A 58 -6.71 -2.31 2.30
C ALA A 58 -8.05 -3.05 2.11
N LEU A 59 -8.08 -4.33 2.51
CA LEU A 59 -9.31 -5.09 2.54
C LEU A 59 -10.27 -4.49 3.59
N SER A 60 -11.58 -4.63 3.37
CA SER A 60 -12.54 -4.29 4.42
C SER A 60 -12.40 -5.28 5.57
N HIS A 61 -12.10 -4.79 6.77
CA HIS A 61 -11.85 -5.60 7.98
C HIS A 61 -13.05 -5.57 8.96
N LEU A 62 -14.26 -5.30 8.47
CA LEU A 62 -15.43 -5.19 9.34
C LEU A 62 -15.70 -6.50 10.11
N GLU A 63 -15.56 -7.65 9.46
CA GLU A 63 -15.73 -8.97 10.10
C GLU A 63 -14.59 -9.27 11.10
N ASP A 64 -13.40 -8.73 10.87
CA ASP A 64 -12.27 -8.88 11.78
C ASP A 64 -12.53 -8.18 13.12
N ALA A 65 -13.30 -7.09 13.14
CA ALA A 65 -13.68 -6.43 14.39
C ALA A 65 -14.50 -7.35 15.31
N ILE A 66 -15.37 -8.19 14.74
CA ILE A 66 -16.14 -9.20 15.49
C ILE A 66 -15.23 -10.36 15.89
N ARG A 67 -14.39 -10.83 14.97
CA ARG A 67 -13.50 -11.98 15.18
C ARG A 67 -12.40 -11.73 16.22
N LEU A 68 -11.80 -10.54 16.17
CA LEU A 68 -10.68 -10.11 17.02
C LEU A 68 -11.13 -9.29 18.23
N GLY A 69 -12.41 -8.90 18.28
CA GLY A 69 -13.00 -8.23 19.42
C GLY A 69 -12.89 -9.09 20.69
N PRO A 70 -12.87 -8.46 21.88
CA PRO A 70 -12.85 -9.20 23.13
C PRO A 70 -14.09 -10.08 23.23
N LYS A 71 -13.90 -11.40 23.39
CA LYS A 71 -15.02 -12.30 23.66
C LYS A 71 -15.49 -12.03 25.08
N ILE A 72 -16.64 -11.39 25.21
CA ILE A 72 -17.33 -11.24 26.48
C ILE A 72 -17.87 -12.63 26.82
N GLY A 73 -17.18 -13.34 27.71
CA GLY A 73 -17.64 -14.63 28.21
C GLY A 73 -18.91 -14.44 29.02
N PHE A 74 -19.96 -15.16 28.63
CA PHE A 74 -20.98 -15.65 29.56
C PHE A 74 -20.80 -17.15 29.67
#